data_AF-A0A2D5T587-F1
#
_entry.id   AF-A0A2D5T587-F1
#
_cell.length_a   1.000
_cell.length_b   1.000
_cell.length_c   1.000
_cell.angle_alpha   90.00
_cell.angle_beta   90.00
_cell.angle_gamma   90.00
#
_symmetry.space_group_name_H-M   'P 1'
#
loop_
_entity.id
_entity.type
_entity.pdbx_description
1 polymer ?
#
loop_
_entity_poly.entity_id
_entity_poly.type
_entity_poly.pdbx_seq_one_letter_code
_entity_poly.pdbx_strand_id
1 'polypeptide(L)'
;MIGCGAQSEFQILAFKAILGVTHVRLYDIEPNATKKCFNNLQSYSKENDLNIEICHSSEEVIKGADIITTCTADKRNATILKSDMVGEGVHINAIGGDCPGKTELDAALLNRSDVFVEYEPQTRIEGDIQQLPSDSKVTEMYQVILGEKSGRTHDAQLTIFDGVGFALEDYSALRFIFELVKQNKEAQQIELLASPQDPRNLFGLTQTHSAQSASVLS
;
A
#
# COMPACT_ATOMS: atom_id res chain seq x y z
N MET A 1 -1.45 -11.46 -8.12
CA MET A 1 -0.55 -10.33 -7.87
C MET A 1 -0.02 -9.84 -9.19
N ILE A 2 -0.32 -8.59 -9.55
CA ILE A 2 0.20 -7.93 -10.75
C ILE A 2 1.05 -6.74 -10.30
N GLY A 3 2.33 -6.74 -10.69
CA GLY A 3 3.35 -5.89 -10.09
C GLY A 3 4.04 -6.63 -8.95
N CYS A 4 5.29 -7.03 -9.16
CA CYS A 4 6.12 -7.78 -8.22
C CYS A 4 7.27 -6.92 -7.66
N GLY A 5 7.01 -5.60 -7.54
CA GLY A 5 7.93 -4.58 -7.04
C GLY A 5 8.13 -4.62 -5.52
N ALA A 6 8.31 -3.46 -4.88
CA ALA A 6 8.62 -3.41 -3.45
C ALA A 6 7.46 -3.87 -2.55
N GLN A 7 6.21 -3.69 -2.98
CA GLN A 7 5.02 -3.94 -2.15
C GLN A 7 4.54 -5.40 -2.20
N SER A 8 4.93 -6.18 -3.21
CA SER A 8 4.30 -7.47 -3.51
C SER A 8 4.39 -8.49 -2.38
N GLU A 9 5.56 -8.65 -1.76
CA GLU A 9 5.76 -9.63 -0.69
C GLU A 9 4.91 -9.29 0.52
N PHE A 10 4.85 -8.00 0.90
CA PHE A 10 4.07 -7.54 2.05
C PHE A 10 2.57 -7.74 1.82
N GLN A 11 2.07 -7.39 0.63
CA GLN A 11 0.67 -7.59 0.26
C GLN A 11 0.29 -9.09 0.31
N ILE A 12 1.12 -9.96 -0.26
CA ILE A 12 0.89 -11.42 -0.26
C ILE A 12 0.88 -11.97 1.16
N LEU A 13 1.85 -11.60 1.99
CA LEU A 13 1.94 -12.07 3.38
C LEU A 13 0.79 -11.53 4.25
N ALA A 14 0.33 -10.30 4.01
CA ALA A 14 -0.84 -9.75 4.69
C ALA A 14 -2.11 -10.53 4.34
N PHE A 15 -2.37 -10.79 3.06
CA PHE A 15 -3.52 -11.60 2.63
C PHE A 15 -3.44 -13.04 3.15
N LYS A 16 -2.24 -13.62 3.19
CA LYS A 16 -2.04 -14.92 3.82
C LYS A 16 -2.40 -14.89 5.31
N ALA A 17 -1.91 -13.90 6.06
CA ALA A 17 -2.11 -13.81 7.50
C ALA A 17 -3.57 -13.52 7.88
N ILE A 18 -4.25 -12.68 7.11
CA ILE A 18 -5.60 -12.19 7.44
C ILE A 18 -6.69 -13.09 6.84
N LEU A 19 -6.51 -13.56 5.60
CA LEU A 19 -7.53 -14.32 4.85
C LEU A 19 -7.16 -15.79 4.62
N GLY A 20 -5.97 -16.22 5.02
CA GLY A 20 -5.54 -17.60 4.81
C GLY A 20 -5.25 -17.95 3.36
N VAL A 21 -4.87 -16.97 2.51
CA VAL A 21 -4.51 -17.23 1.11
C VAL A 21 -3.39 -18.30 1.03
N THR A 22 -3.65 -19.34 0.23
CA THR A 22 -2.74 -20.48 0.03
C THR A 22 -2.18 -20.56 -1.39
N HIS A 23 -2.79 -19.87 -2.37
CA HIS A 23 -2.37 -19.92 -3.76
C HIS A 23 -2.18 -18.50 -4.29
N VAL A 24 -1.03 -18.24 -4.91
CA VAL A 24 -0.67 -16.93 -5.43
C VAL A 24 -0.07 -17.07 -6.82
N ARG A 25 -0.63 -16.32 -7.76
CA ARG A 25 -0.07 -16.13 -9.11
C ARG A 25 0.63 -14.79 -9.20
N LEU A 26 1.86 -14.80 -9.71
CA LEU A 26 2.73 -13.65 -9.82
C LEU A 26 2.94 -13.26 -11.28
N TYR A 27 2.78 -11.98 -11.58
CA TYR A 27 3.17 -11.42 -12.87
C TYR A 27 3.71 -9.99 -12.70
N ASP A 28 4.71 -9.68 -13.50
CA ASP A 28 5.28 -8.35 -13.68
C ASP A 28 5.81 -8.27 -15.12
N ILE A 29 5.76 -7.08 -15.71
CA ILE A 29 6.33 -6.81 -17.03
C ILE A 29 7.86 -6.96 -17.02
N GLU A 30 8.50 -6.76 -15.87
CA GLU A 30 9.92 -7.01 -15.63
C GLU A 30 10.11 -8.41 -15.01
N PRO A 31 10.57 -9.42 -15.77
CA PRO A 31 10.63 -10.80 -15.28
C PRO A 31 11.51 -10.98 -14.04
N ASN A 32 12.50 -10.11 -13.83
CA ASN A 32 13.35 -10.18 -12.65
C ASN A 32 12.61 -9.79 -11.37
N ALA A 33 11.60 -8.90 -11.45
CA ALA A 33 10.76 -8.55 -10.30
C ALA A 33 9.95 -9.76 -9.82
N THR A 34 9.33 -10.48 -10.75
CA THR A 34 8.61 -11.74 -10.45
C THR A 34 9.53 -12.80 -9.84
N LYS A 35 10.73 -13.00 -10.41
CA LYS A 35 11.72 -13.94 -9.86
C LYS A 35 12.16 -13.54 -8.45
N LYS A 36 12.39 -12.25 -8.19
CA LYS A 36 12.73 -11.73 -6.87
C LYS A 36 11.61 -12.03 -5.86
N CYS A 37 10.36 -11.71 -6.21
CA CYS A 37 9.21 -11.93 -5.33
C CYS A 37 9.03 -13.42 -5.02
N PHE A 38 9.11 -14.27 -6.04
CA PHE A 38 9.07 -15.72 -5.89
C PHE A 38 10.17 -16.22 -4.94
N ASN A 39 11.43 -15.81 -5.15
CA ASN A 39 12.55 -16.25 -4.32
C ASN A 39 12.42 -15.79 -2.86
N ASN A 40 11.97 -14.56 -2.61
CA ASN A 40 11.76 -14.05 -1.26
C ASN A 40 10.64 -14.80 -0.50
N LEU A 41 9.65 -15.31 -1.23
CA LEU A 41 8.52 -16.02 -0.64
C LEU A 41 8.73 -17.54 -0.52
N GLN A 42 9.85 -18.08 -1.00
CA GLN A 42 10.13 -19.53 -0.98
C GLN A 42 10.14 -20.13 0.43
N SER A 43 10.62 -19.41 1.44
CA SER A 43 10.60 -19.87 2.84
C SER A 43 9.17 -20.09 3.33
N TYR A 44 8.24 -19.24 2.91
CA TYR A 44 6.82 -19.35 3.26
C TYR A 44 6.11 -20.48 2.50
N SER A 45 6.66 -20.92 1.36
CA SER A 45 6.12 -22.04 0.60
C SER A 45 6.35 -23.38 1.29
N LYS A 46 7.52 -23.56 1.92
CA LYS A 46 7.88 -24.84 2.58
C LYS A 46 7.32 -24.98 4.00
N GLU A 47 7.16 -23.88 4.71
CA GLU A 47 6.78 -23.90 6.13
C GLU A 47 5.30 -23.59 6.38
N ASN A 48 4.58 -22.99 5.42
CA ASN A 48 3.25 -22.42 5.67
C ASN A 48 2.24 -22.61 4.52
N ASP A 49 2.34 -23.63 3.66
CA ASP A 49 1.33 -23.92 2.62
C ASP A 49 1.01 -22.73 1.68
N LEU A 50 2.05 -22.04 1.18
CA LEU A 50 1.88 -21.02 0.14
C LEU A 50 2.38 -21.56 -1.21
N ASN A 51 1.44 -21.88 -2.10
CA ASN A 51 1.69 -22.29 -3.47
C ASN A 51 1.86 -21.05 -4.36
N ILE A 52 3.04 -20.89 -4.96
CA ILE A 52 3.38 -19.72 -5.75
C ILE A 52 3.65 -20.14 -7.19
N GLU A 53 2.91 -19.54 -8.11
CA GLU A 53 3.01 -19.77 -9.55
C GLU A 53 3.48 -18.49 -10.24
N ILE A 54 4.45 -18.64 -11.15
CA ILE A 54 4.90 -17.54 -12.02
C ILE A 54 4.08 -17.62 -13.30
N CYS A 55 3.35 -16.55 -13.61
CA CYS A 55 2.58 -16.41 -14.84
C CYS A 55 3.31 -15.54 -15.87
N HIS A 56 2.88 -15.63 -17.11
CA HIS A 56 3.47 -14.94 -18.25
C HIS A 56 2.64 -13.77 -18.78
N SER A 57 1.41 -13.59 -18.27
CA SER A 57 0.57 -12.44 -18.58
C SER A 57 -0.37 -12.09 -17.42
N SER A 58 -1.00 -10.91 -17.47
CA SER A 58 -2.02 -10.50 -16.49
C SER A 58 -3.27 -11.38 -16.59
N GLU A 59 -3.65 -11.83 -17.79
CA GLU A 59 -4.77 -12.74 -18.03
C GLU A 59 -4.60 -14.08 -17.31
N GLU A 60 -3.39 -14.62 -17.27
CA GLU A 60 -3.11 -15.86 -16.54
C GLU A 60 -3.25 -15.68 -15.02
N VAL A 61 -2.82 -14.53 -14.49
CA VAL A 61 -2.90 -14.24 -13.05
C VAL A 61 -4.35 -14.16 -12.58
N ILE A 62 -5.20 -13.47 -13.32
CA ILE A 62 -6.57 -13.16 -12.87
C ILE A 62 -7.55 -14.32 -13.06
N LYS A 63 -7.22 -15.32 -13.88
CA LYS A 63 -8.14 -16.39 -14.26
C LYS A 63 -8.59 -17.20 -13.05
N GLY A 64 -9.85 -17.01 -12.63
CA GLY A 64 -10.42 -17.69 -11.46
C GLY A 64 -9.77 -17.26 -10.14
N ALA A 65 -9.21 -16.05 -10.08
CA ALA A 65 -8.70 -15.48 -8.84
C ALA A 65 -9.86 -14.88 -8.03
N ASP A 66 -9.89 -15.15 -6.72
CA ASP A 66 -10.85 -14.51 -5.80
C ASP A 66 -10.43 -13.08 -5.46
N ILE A 67 -9.11 -12.84 -5.41
CA ILE A 67 -8.50 -11.55 -5.08
C ILE A 67 -7.45 -11.19 -6.12
N ILE A 68 -7.54 -9.98 -6.65
CA ILE A 68 -6.53 -9.41 -7.54
C ILE A 68 -5.91 -8.20 -6.86
N THR A 69 -4.61 -8.26 -6.57
CA THR A 69 -3.84 -7.09 -6.14
C THR A 69 -3.04 -6.54 -7.30
N THR A 70 -3.16 -5.24 -7.54
CA THR A 70 -2.32 -4.47 -8.47
C THR A 70 -1.45 -3.49 -7.69
N CYS A 71 -0.14 -3.50 -7.95
CA CYS A 71 0.81 -2.57 -7.35
C CYS A 71 1.97 -2.28 -8.31
N THR A 72 1.63 -1.85 -9.51
CA THR A 72 2.59 -1.50 -10.55
C THR A 72 3.12 -0.07 -10.35
N ALA A 73 4.34 0.18 -10.82
CA ALA A 73 5.02 1.47 -10.67
C ALA A 73 5.04 2.31 -11.97
N ASP A 74 4.22 1.95 -12.97
CA ASP A 74 4.15 2.75 -14.20
C ASP A 74 3.60 4.14 -13.88
N LYS A 75 4.22 5.18 -14.45
CA LYS A 75 3.83 6.59 -14.25
C LYS A 75 2.81 7.07 -15.28
N ARG A 76 2.24 6.16 -16.07
CA ARG A 76 1.26 6.44 -17.12
C ARG A 76 -0.08 5.83 -16.74
N ASN A 77 -1.18 6.36 -17.30
CA ASN A 77 -2.49 5.71 -17.30
C ASN A 77 -2.38 4.32 -17.95
N ALA A 78 -2.16 3.30 -17.13
CA ALA A 78 -2.02 1.94 -17.58
C ALA A 78 -3.35 1.22 -17.35
N THR A 79 -3.92 0.62 -18.40
CA THR A 79 -5.07 -0.26 -18.23
C THR A 79 -4.57 -1.68 -18.00
N ILE A 80 -4.14 -1.96 -16.77
CA ILE A 80 -3.64 -3.27 -16.35
C ILE A 80 -4.80 -4.28 -16.25
N LEU A 81 -5.93 -3.84 -15.69
CA LEU A 81 -7.14 -4.63 -15.61
C LEU A 81 -8.26 -3.98 -16.41
N LYS A 82 -8.81 -4.76 -17.35
CA LYS A 82 -9.99 -4.36 -18.11
C LYS A 82 -11.26 -4.97 -17.52
N SER A 83 -12.37 -4.31 -17.75
CA SER A 83 -13.68 -4.76 -17.30
C SER A 83 -14.04 -6.15 -17.80
N ASP A 84 -13.71 -6.52 -19.04
CA ASP A 84 -14.02 -7.83 -19.62
C ASP A 84 -13.12 -8.97 -19.12
N MET A 85 -12.03 -8.63 -18.43
CA MET A 85 -11.06 -9.59 -17.90
C MET A 85 -11.44 -10.12 -16.51
N VAL A 86 -12.24 -9.37 -15.75
CA VAL A 86 -12.53 -9.67 -14.34
C VAL A 86 -13.91 -10.31 -14.18
N GLY A 87 -13.98 -11.48 -13.55
CA GLY A 87 -15.23 -12.17 -13.26
C GLY A 87 -16.07 -11.50 -12.17
N GLU A 88 -17.28 -12.03 -11.96
CA GLU A 88 -18.10 -11.69 -10.80
C GLU A 88 -17.48 -12.22 -9.50
N GLY A 89 -17.82 -11.58 -8.38
CA GLY A 89 -17.40 -12.01 -7.04
C GLY A 89 -15.97 -11.66 -6.63
N VAL A 90 -15.14 -11.20 -7.57
CA VAL A 90 -13.75 -10.85 -7.31
C VAL A 90 -13.64 -9.65 -6.35
N HIS A 91 -12.59 -9.63 -5.54
CA HIS A 91 -12.13 -8.43 -4.85
C HIS A 91 -10.85 -7.91 -5.51
N ILE A 92 -10.82 -6.63 -5.86
CA ILE A 92 -9.62 -5.97 -6.37
C ILE A 92 -9.07 -5.07 -5.27
N ASN A 93 -7.78 -5.24 -4.99
CA ASN A 93 -6.99 -4.39 -4.11
C ASN A 93 -6.03 -3.58 -4.99
N ALA A 94 -6.45 -2.38 -5.40
CA ALA A 94 -5.70 -1.51 -6.29
C ALA A 94 -4.85 -0.54 -5.47
N ILE A 95 -3.52 -0.69 -5.56
CA ILE A 95 -2.54 0.02 -4.74
C ILE A 95 -1.54 0.81 -5.60
N GLY A 96 -1.47 0.56 -6.91
CA GLY A 96 -0.51 1.22 -7.78
C GLY A 96 -0.96 2.58 -8.31
N GLY A 97 -2.26 2.86 -8.43
CA GLY A 97 -2.77 4.16 -8.87
C GLY A 97 -2.80 5.17 -7.72
N ASP A 98 -1.69 5.88 -7.47
CA ASP A 98 -1.48 6.69 -6.27
C ASP A 98 -1.21 8.19 -6.54
N CYS A 99 -1.35 8.65 -7.78
CA CYS A 99 -1.15 10.06 -8.11
C CYS A 99 -1.93 10.49 -9.37
N PRO A 100 -2.10 11.80 -9.60
CA PRO A 100 -2.84 12.29 -10.76
C PRO A 100 -2.22 11.83 -12.08
N GLY A 101 -3.03 11.21 -12.95
CA GLY A 101 -2.61 10.65 -14.23
C GLY A 101 -1.91 9.28 -14.14
N LYS A 102 -2.00 8.61 -12.99
CA LYS A 102 -1.53 7.24 -12.77
C LYS A 102 -2.69 6.37 -12.29
N THR A 103 -3.13 5.48 -13.16
CA THR A 103 -4.27 4.57 -12.94
C THR A 103 -3.87 3.16 -13.38
N GLU A 104 -4.48 2.13 -12.80
CA GLU A 104 -4.25 0.72 -13.14
C GLU A 104 -5.49 0.02 -13.71
N LEU A 105 -6.67 0.56 -13.42
CA LEU A 105 -7.97 -0.01 -13.76
C LEU A 105 -8.63 0.79 -14.90
N ASP A 106 -9.41 0.14 -15.76
CA ASP A 106 -10.29 0.89 -16.65
C ASP A 106 -11.51 1.48 -15.93
N ALA A 107 -12.01 2.60 -16.45
CA ALA A 107 -13.21 3.25 -15.92
C ALA A 107 -14.46 2.35 -15.98
N ALA A 108 -14.55 1.41 -16.92
CA ALA A 108 -15.69 0.50 -17.04
C ALA A 108 -15.78 -0.48 -15.86
N LEU A 109 -14.63 -0.97 -15.40
CA LEU A 109 -14.47 -1.84 -14.25
C LEU A 109 -14.86 -1.11 -12.96
N LEU A 110 -14.42 0.13 -12.80
CA LEU A 110 -14.83 0.98 -11.68
C LEU A 110 -16.35 1.20 -11.66
N ASN A 111 -16.96 1.54 -12.80
CA ASN A 111 -18.40 1.82 -12.89
C ASN A 111 -19.31 0.64 -12.57
N ARG A 112 -18.85 -0.60 -12.74
CA ARG A 112 -19.63 -1.82 -12.46
C ARG A 112 -19.28 -2.46 -11.11
N SER A 113 -18.44 -1.82 -10.32
CA SER A 113 -17.99 -2.32 -9.02
C SER A 113 -18.49 -1.41 -7.90
N ASP A 114 -18.58 -1.97 -6.70
CA ASP A 114 -18.66 -1.15 -5.50
C ASP A 114 -17.24 -0.76 -5.07
N VAL A 115 -16.95 0.54 -5.14
CA VAL A 115 -15.62 1.10 -4.88
C VAL A 115 -15.54 1.62 -3.45
N PHE A 116 -14.52 1.18 -2.74
CA PHE A 116 -14.17 1.56 -1.39
C PHE A 116 -12.85 2.33 -1.39
N VAL A 117 -12.79 3.41 -0.61
CA VAL A 117 -11.65 4.34 -0.58
C VAL A 117 -11.20 4.64 0.85
N GLU A 118 -10.01 5.21 1.02
CA GLU A 118 -9.49 5.64 2.33
C GLU A 118 -10.10 6.99 2.75
N TYR A 119 -9.71 8.05 2.05
CA TYR A 119 -10.17 9.42 2.24
C TYR A 119 -10.61 10.01 0.90
N GLU A 120 -11.93 10.11 0.70
CA GLU A 120 -12.52 10.39 -0.61
C GLU A 120 -11.94 11.66 -1.27
N PRO A 121 -11.79 12.83 -0.59
CA PRO A 121 -11.27 14.02 -1.24
C PRO A 121 -9.87 13.87 -1.85
N GLN A 122 -9.01 13.01 -1.28
CA GLN A 122 -7.68 12.72 -1.83
C GLN A 122 -7.77 11.67 -2.94
N THR A 123 -8.50 10.57 -2.70
CA THR A 123 -8.64 9.48 -3.69
C THR A 123 -9.30 9.96 -4.99
N ARG A 124 -10.18 10.97 -4.95
CA ARG A 124 -10.74 11.61 -6.16
C ARG A 124 -9.70 12.24 -7.08
N ILE A 125 -8.55 12.62 -6.53
CA ILE A 125 -7.46 13.29 -7.25
C ILE A 125 -6.39 12.29 -7.67
N GLU A 126 -6.13 11.30 -6.81
CA GLU A 126 -4.93 10.44 -6.90
C GLU A 126 -5.25 8.99 -7.30
N GLY A 127 -6.44 8.49 -6.94
CA GLY A 127 -6.82 7.10 -7.12
C GLY A 127 -7.35 6.79 -8.52
N ASP A 128 -7.70 5.53 -8.76
CA ASP A 128 -8.29 5.09 -10.02
C ASP A 128 -9.63 5.80 -10.32
N ILE A 129 -10.40 6.18 -9.29
CA ILE A 129 -11.67 6.94 -9.44
C ILE A 129 -11.50 8.34 -10.01
N GLN A 130 -10.28 8.87 -10.17
CA GLN A 130 -10.04 10.13 -10.87
C GLN A 130 -10.54 10.12 -12.33
N GLN A 131 -10.76 8.92 -12.88
CA GLN A 131 -11.33 8.69 -14.22
C GLN A 131 -12.85 8.88 -14.27
N LEU A 132 -13.53 8.94 -13.12
CA LEU A 132 -14.99 8.99 -13.02
C LEU A 132 -15.49 10.42 -12.80
N PRO A 133 -16.78 10.70 -13.08
CA PRO A 133 -17.44 11.91 -12.61
C PRO A 133 -17.25 12.13 -11.10
N SER A 134 -17.14 13.39 -10.68
CA SER A 134 -16.89 13.74 -9.28
C SER A 134 -18.02 13.35 -8.32
N ASP A 135 -19.21 13.06 -8.86
CA ASP A 135 -20.40 12.60 -8.13
C ASP A 135 -20.61 11.07 -8.19
N SER A 136 -19.73 10.32 -8.85
CA SER A 136 -19.78 8.85 -8.86
C SER A 136 -19.69 8.30 -7.45
N LYS A 137 -20.60 7.42 -7.05
CA LYS A 137 -20.66 6.94 -5.66
C LYS A 137 -19.43 6.10 -5.30
N VAL A 138 -18.86 6.37 -4.12
CA VAL A 138 -17.84 5.57 -3.46
C VAL A 138 -18.20 5.43 -1.97
N THR A 139 -17.57 4.50 -1.27
CA THR A 139 -17.74 4.30 0.17
C THR A 139 -16.41 4.44 0.89
N GLU A 140 -16.31 5.31 1.89
CA GLU A 140 -15.10 5.39 2.70
C GLU A 140 -15.01 4.17 3.64
N MET A 141 -13.85 3.52 3.66
CA MET A 141 -13.64 2.23 4.34
C MET A 141 -13.96 2.30 5.84
N TYR A 142 -13.71 3.44 6.50
CA TYR A 142 -14.04 3.60 7.93
C TYR A 142 -15.54 3.44 8.20
N GLN A 143 -16.42 3.85 7.28
CA GLN A 143 -17.87 3.73 7.44
C GLN A 143 -18.30 2.26 7.43
N VAL A 144 -17.59 1.42 6.67
CA VAL A 144 -17.80 -0.04 6.68
C VAL A 144 -17.30 -0.64 7.99
N ILE A 145 -16.11 -0.23 8.45
CA ILE A 145 -15.52 -0.70 9.71
C ILE A 145 -16.42 -0.35 10.91
N LEU A 146 -17.05 0.82 10.90
CA LEU A 146 -18.00 1.26 11.93
C LEU A 146 -19.40 0.61 11.80
N GLY A 147 -19.67 -0.11 10.71
CA GLY A 147 -20.99 -0.71 10.44
C GLY A 147 -22.05 0.28 9.96
N GLU A 148 -21.65 1.49 9.57
CA GLU A 148 -22.53 2.54 9.04
C GLU A 148 -22.92 2.30 7.57
N LYS A 149 -22.03 1.62 6.84
CA LYS A 149 -22.21 1.20 5.45
C LYS A 149 -21.92 -0.29 5.33
N SER A 150 -22.58 -0.94 4.38
CA SER A 150 -22.28 -2.34 4.06
C SER A 150 -20.97 -2.43 3.27
N GLY A 151 -20.18 -3.46 3.55
CA GLY A 151 -19.11 -3.90 2.65
C GLY A 151 -19.70 -4.75 1.53
N ARG A 152 -19.16 -5.97 1.34
CA ARG A 152 -19.77 -6.96 0.46
C ARG A 152 -21.15 -7.39 0.97
N THR A 153 -22.13 -7.47 0.07
CA THR A 153 -23.54 -7.79 0.30
C THR A 153 -24.00 -9.08 -0.38
N HIS A 154 -23.28 -9.54 -1.41
CA HIS A 154 -23.52 -10.84 -2.06
C HIS A 154 -22.26 -11.43 -2.71
N ASP A 155 -22.27 -12.74 -2.95
CA ASP A 155 -21.08 -13.48 -3.43
C ASP A 155 -20.62 -13.03 -4.81
N ALA A 156 -21.54 -12.73 -5.72
CA ALA A 156 -21.22 -12.27 -7.09
C ALA A 156 -20.77 -10.79 -7.17
N GLN A 157 -20.76 -10.04 -6.07
CA GLN A 157 -20.46 -8.61 -6.08
C GLN A 157 -19.00 -8.38 -6.47
N LEU A 158 -18.75 -7.40 -7.34
CA LEU A 158 -17.39 -6.97 -7.61
C LEU A 158 -17.07 -5.81 -6.68
N THR A 159 -16.00 -5.96 -5.89
CA THR A 159 -15.58 -4.93 -4.93
C THR A 159 -14.18 -4.46 -5.26
N ILE A 160 -13.95 -3.15 -5.24
CA ILE A 160 -12.63 -2.55 -5.45
C ILE A 160 -12.27 -1.76 -4.20
N PHE A 161 -11.09 -1.99 -3.65
CA PHE A 161 -10.43 -1.03 -2.78
C PHE A 161 -9.47 -0.21 -3.66
N ASP A 162 -9.73 1.09 -3.77
CA ASP A 162 -8.91 2.07 -4.49
C ASP A 162 -8.05 2.81 -3.45
N GLY A 163 -6.86 2.26 -3.19
CA GLY A 163 -5.95 2.68 -2.14
C GLY A 163 -4.84 3.57 -2.68
N VAL A 164 -4.72 4.77 -2.11
CA VAL A 164 -3.71 5.78 -2.46
C VAL A 164 -2.74 6.05 -1.29
N GLY A 165 -3.06 5.55 -0.10
CA GLY A 165 -2.38 5.83 1.14
C GLY A 165 -2.89 7.12 1.79
N PHE A 166 -3.22 7.03 3.07
CA PHE A 166 -3.68 8.19 3.84
C PHE A 166 -2.88 8.35 5.14
N ALA A 167 -2.61 9.59 5.54
CA ALA A 167 -1.75 9.93 6.67
C ALA A 167 -2.14 9.25 8.02
N LEU A 168 -3.39 8.83 8.17
CA LEU A 168 -3.85 8.07 9.33
C LEU A 168 -3.19 6.68 9.44
N GLU A 169 -2.89 6.03 8.32
CA GLU A 169 -2.18 4.76 8.27
C GLU A 169 -0.73 4.92 8.74
N ASP A 170 -0.04 5.94 8.21
CA ASP A 170 1.32 6.29 8.65
C ASP A 170 1.36 6.65 10.13
N TYR A 171 0.40 7.45 10.60
CA TYR A 171 0.27 7.77 12.02
C TYR A 171 0.12 6.49 12.87
N SER A 172 -0.72 5.55 12.42
CA SER A 172 -0.95 4.29 13.12
C SER A 172 0.32 3.42 13.15
N ALA A 173 1.04 3.33 12.03
CA ALA A 173 2.31 2.62 11.93
C ALA A 173 3.38 3.26 12.84
N LEU A 174 3.48 4.59 12.85
CA LEU A 174 4.42 5.33 13.71
C LEU A 174 4.12 5.09 15.19
N ARG A 175 2.84 5.11 15.59
CA ARG A 175 2.42 4.80 16.96
C ARG A 175 2.84 3.37 17.37
N PHE A 176 2.65 2.41 16.47
CA PHE A 176 3.05 1.02 16.70
C PHE A 176 4.58 0.88 16.84
N ILE A 177 5.34 1.43 15.89
CA ILE A 177 6.81 1.43 15.90
C ILE A 177 7.34 2.12 17.15
N PHE A 178 6.75 3.26 17.56
CA PHE A 178 7.16 3.99 18.75
C PHE A 178 7.04 3.13 20.03
N GLU A 179 5.97 2.36 20.18
CA GLU A 179 5.82 1.46 21.33
C GLU A 179 6.83 0.30 21.30
N LEU A 180 7.19 -0.21 20.12
CA LEU A 180 8.27 -1.21 19.98
C LEU A 180 9.64 -0.63 20.33
N VAL A 181 9.94 0.58 19.84
CA VAL A 181 11.21 1.28 20.09
C VAL A 181 11.38 1.58 21.57
N LYS A 182 10.32 1.96 22.29
CA LYS A 182 10.37 2.17 23.75
C LYS A 182 10.80 0.94 24.54
N GLN A 183 10.58 -0.26 23.99
CA GLN A 183 10.97 -1.52 24.60
C GLN A 183 12.37 -1.97 24.16
N ASN A 184 12.92 -1.37 23.10
CA ASN A 184 14.22 -1.70 22.55
C ASN A 184 15.34 -0.95 23.29
N LYS A 185 16.21 -1.69 23.98
CA LYS A 185 17.35 -1.14 24.73
C LYS A 185 18.46 -0.57 23.84
N GLU A 186 18.47 -0.91 22.56
CA GLU A 186 19.44 -0.43 21.58
C GLU A 186 18.97 0.86 20.88
N ALA A 187 17.77 1.36 21.19
CA ALA A 187 17.27 2.61 20.64
C ALA A 187 18.11 3.80 21.13
N GLN A 188 18.53 4.65 20.19
CA GLN A 188 19.28 5.87 20.49
C GLN A 188 18.33 7.07 20.58
N GLN A 189 18.47 7.87 21.64
CA GLN A 189 17.87 9.20 21.69
C GLN A 189 18.75 10.19 20.94
N ILE A 190 18.13 10.97 20.06
CA ILE A 190 18.77 12.02 19.29
C ILE A 190 18.11 13.34 19.65
N GLU A 191 18.92 14.34 19.97
CA GLU A 191 18.45 15.70 20.18
C GLU A 191 18.15 16.32 18.81
N LEU A 192 16.87 16.41 18.45
CA LEU A 192 16.43 17.00 17.17
C LEU A 192 16.28 18.52 17.26
N LEU A 193 15.90 19.03 18.43
CA LEU A 193 15.67 20.43 18.69
C LEU A 193 16.70 20.95 19.67
N ALA A 194 17.26 22.13 19.37
CA ALA A 194 18.12 22.83 20.28
C ALA A 194 17.36 23.24 21.55
N SER A 195 17.90 22.92 22.71
CA SER A 195 17.29 23.21 24.01
C SER A 195 18.14 24.20 24.83
N PRO A 196 18.17 25.51 24.48
CA PRO A 196 18.93 26.50 25.23
C PRO A 196 18.34 26.70 26.64
N GLN A 197 19.19 26.99 27.63
CA GLN A 197 18.76 27.28 29.00
C GLN A 197 17.83 28.51 29.06
N ASP A 198 18.15 29.55 28.29
CA ASP A 198 17.22 30.66 28.04
C ASP A 198 16.50 30.39 26.69
N PRO A 199 15.18 30.12 26.69
CA PRO A 199 14.43 29.81 25.48
C PRO A 199 14.41 30.98 24.47
N ARG A 200 14.79 32.20 24.89
CA ARG A 200 14.91 33.37 23.99
C ARG A 200 16.33 33.54 23.44
N ASN A 201 17.33 32.86 24.01
CA ASN A 201 18.74 33.00 23.63
C ASN A 201 19.23 31.82 22.77
N LEU A 202 18.58 31.58 21.63
CA LEU A 202 19.05 30.57 20.68
C LEU A 202 20.44 30.91 20.13
N PHE A 203 20.75 32.20 19.92
CA PHE A 203 22.06 32.64 19.41
C PHE A 203 23.23 32.28 20.34
N GLY A 204 23.00 32.23 21.65
CA GLY A 204 24.01 31.82 22.64
C GLY A 204 24.59 30.42 22.37
N LEU A 205 23.81 29.51 21.78
CA LEU A 205 24.29 28.16 21.44
C LEU A 205 25.37 28.15 20.34
N THR A 206 25.41 29.18 19.50
CA THR A 206 26.45 29.33 18.45
C THR A 206 27.81 29.67 19.05
N GLN A 207 27.85 30.26 20.26
CA GLN A 207 29.06 30.68 20.94
C GLN A 207 29.63 29.58 21.85
N THR A 208 28.82 28.60 22.27
CA THR A 208 29.26 27.45 23.06
C THR A 208 29.94 26.36 22.22
N HIS A 209 29.57 26.20 20.94
CA HIS A 209 30.20 25.18 20.08
C HIS A 209 31.63 25.53 19.63
N SER A 210 32.00 26.81 19.58
CA SER A 210 33.37 27.25 19.27
C SER A 210 34.36 27.00 20.41
N ALA A 211 33.91 26.78 21.64
CA ALA A 211 34.78 26.47 22.78
C ALA A 211 35.18 24.98 22.85
N GLN A 212 34.31 24.05 22.46
CA GLN A 212 34.62 22.61 22.47
C GLN A 212 35.49 22.14 21.28
N SER A 213 35.46 22.85 20.16
CA SER A 213 36.33 22.57 19.01
C SER A 213 37.75 23.12 19.17
N ALA A 214 37.96 24.08 20.09
CA ALA A 214 39.28 24.63 20.40
C ALA A 214 40.12 23.75 21.35
N SER A 215 39.51 22.83 22.11
CA SER A 215 40.22 21.97 23.09
C SER A 215 40.72 20.64 22.52
N VAL A 216 40.48 20.34 21.25
CA VAL A 216 40.99 19.12 20.56
C VAL A 216 42.30 19.40 19.81
N LEU A 217 42.72 20.67 19.73
CA LEU A 217 43.93 21.11 19.02
C LEU A 217 45.00 21.73 19.94
N SER A 218 44.96 21.47 21.25
CA SER A 218 46.00 21.84 22.23
C SER A 218 46.55 20.61 22.92
#